data_AF-A0ABD3PHG4-F1
#
_entry.id   AF-A0ABD3PHG4-F1
#
_cell.length_a   1.000
_cell.length_b   1.000
_cell.length_c   1.000
_cell.angle_alpha   90.00
_cell.angle_beta   90.00
_cell.angle_gamma   90.00
#
_symmetry.space_group_name_H-M   'P 1'
#
loop_
_entity.id
_entity.type
_entity.pdbx_description
1 polymer ?
#
loop_
_entity_poly.entity_id
_entity_poly.type
_entity_poly.pdbx_seq_one_letter_code
_entity_poly.pdbx_strand_id
1 'polypeptide(L)'
;MPRRHRVVFLLPPEGNNDSEHEDVDSEEEDQGNGVDSDDDEFIVKPYRNRSLAWTLRYRKLNPYEQARARVISFGHRSKADWDDAVSSGQLGQYVPSYPDEMYAPEWGGWEEWLGLMRSYNDTKNIATNVLRLKSLDDYLLFVKSNAKRAEGLRIPVRPDLYYDEWIDEETFFGNS
;
A
#
# COMPACT_ATOMS: atom_id res chain seq x y z
N MET A 1 30.43 -0.54 -42.45
CA MET A 1 30.91 -0.43 -41.05
C MET A 1 31.38 1.00 -40.79
N PRO A 2 30.52 1.92 -40.34
CA PRO A 2 30.95 3.28 -40.02
C PRO A 2 31.51 3.33 -38.58
N ARG A 3 32.70 3.90 -38.47
CA ARG A 3 33.50 4.07 -37.26
C ARG A 3 32.90 5.16 -36.36
N ARG A 4 32.92 4.88 -35.04
CA ARG A 4 32.42 5.75 -33.96
C ARG A 4 33.11 7.11 -33.97
N HIS A 5 32.32 8.17 -33.92
CA HIS A 5 32.80 9.54 -33.70
C HIS A 5 33.05 9.76 -32.22
N ARG A 6 34.29 10.14 -31.88
CA ARG A 6 34.73 10.52 -30.54
C ARG A 6 34.63 12.04 -30.44
N VAL A 7 33.68 12.54 -29.65
CA VAL A 7 33.52 13.98 -29.37
C VAL A 7 34.59 14.38 -28.37
N VAL A 8 35.46 15.32 -28.76
CA VAL A 8 36.47 15.95 -27.91
C VAL A 8 35.85 17.23 -27.36
N PHE A 9 35.70 17.33 -26.04
CA PHE A 9 35.28 18.56 -25.37
C PHE A 9 36.49 19.47 -25.18
N LEU A 10 36.37 20.71 -25.67
CA LEU A 10 37.31 21.80 -25.48
C LEU A 10 37.12 22.40 -24.07
N LEU A 11 38.21 22.49 -23.30
CA LEU A 11 38.31 23.27 -22.07
C LEU A 11 38.58 24.76 -22.42
N PRO A 12 37.96 25.73 -21.74
CA PRO A 12 38.41 27.12 -21.75
C PRO A 12 39.56 27.37 -20.74
N PRO A 13 40.41 28.39 -20.96
CA PRO A 13 41.67 28.57 -20.25
C PRO A 13 41.56 29.28 -18.89
N GLU A 14 42.53 28.93 -18.04
CA GLU A 14 42.87 29.48 -16.72
C GLU A 14 43.10 31.00 -16.75
N GLY A 15 42.47 31.70 -15.80
CA GLY A 15 42.76 33.08 -15.44
C GLY A 15 42.99 33.16 -13.94
N ASN A 16 44.26 33.30 -13.55
CA ASN A 16 44.72 33.47 -12.18
C ASN A 16 44.50 34.93 -11.76
N ASN A 17 43.87 35.19 -10.61
CA ASN A 17 44.13 36.41 -9.86
C ASN A 17 43.93 36.16 -8.36
N ASP A 18 45.03 36.23 -7.64
CA ASP A 18 45.15 36.18 -6.19
C ASP A 18 44.53 37.43 -5.56
N SER A 19 43.68 37.24 -4.54
CA SER A 19 43.61 38.15 -3.39
C SER A 19 42.96 37.44 -2.22
N GLU A 20 43.74 37.28 -1.16
CA GLU A 20 43.38 36.77 0.16
C GLU A 20 42.14 37.47 0.72
N HIS A 21 41.23 36.72 1.35
CA HIS A 21 40.55 37.14 2.58
C HIS A 21 39.80 35.97 3.25
N GLU A 22 40.34 35.59 4.41
CA GLU A 22 39.72 35.24 5.69
C GLU A 22 38.61 34.17 5.76
N ASP A 23 38.91 33.16 6.58
CA ASP A 23 38.01 32.16 7.14
C ASP A 23 36.78 32.79 7.80
N VAL A 24 35.58 32.36 7.41
CA VAL A 24 34.42 32.34 8.31
C VAL A 24 33.66 31.03 8.09
N ASP A 25 33.89 30.13 9.04
CA ASP A 25 33.05 29.00 9.37
C ASP A 25 31.63 29.50 9.69
N SER A 26 30.63 28.99 8.99
CA SER A 26 29.22 29.20 9.31
C SER A 26 28.43 28.03 8.75
N GLU A 27 28.33 27.01 9.58
CA GLU A 27 27.24 26.03 9.57
C GLU A 27 25.91 26.79 9.50
N GLU A 28 25.30 26.88 8.32
CA GLU A 28 23.88 27.22 8.24
C GLU A 28 23.09 25.98 8.65
N GLU A 29 22.81 25.92 9.96
CA GLU A 29 21.69 25.17 10.52
C GLU A 29 20.42 25.55 9.75
N ASP A 30 19.95 24.63 8.91
CA ASP A 30 18.60 24.67 8.35
C ASP A 30 17.63 24.59 9.54
N GLN A 31 17.23 25.77 10.02
CA GLN A 31 16.27 25.94 11.09
C GLN A 31 14.98 25.28 10.64
N GLY A 32 14.77 24.06 11.13
CA GLY A 32 13.56 23.29 10.98
C GLY A 32 12.38 24.19 11.29
N ASN A 33 11.63 24.51 10.25
CA ASN A 33 10.39 25.25 10.34
C ASN A 33 9.46 24.44 11.26
N GLY A 34 9.28 24.91 12.49
CA GLY A 34 8.39 24.35 13.47
C GLY A 34 6.97 24.39 12.94
N VAL A 35 6.46 23.24 12.54
CA VAL A 35 5.03 23.06 12.30
C VAL A 35 4.43 22.68 13.64
N ASP A 36 3.98 23.69 14.38
CA ASP A 36 2.98 23.51 15.43
C ASP A 36 1.69 23.06 14.74
N SER A 37 1.30 21.81 14.97
CA SER A 37 -0.01 21.30 14.59
C SER A 37 -0.39 20.24 15.62
N ASP A 38 -1.04 20.70 16.69
CA ASP A 38 -1.80 19.87 17.65
C ASP A 38 -3.08 19.31 17.00
N ASP A 39 -2.91 18.67 15.84
CA ASP A 39 -3.90 17.78 15.25
C ASP A 39 -3.28 16.39 15.32
N ASP A 40 -4.05 15.35 15.66
CA ASP A 40 -3.65 13.94 15.52
C ASP A 40 -3.42 13.60 14.03
N GLU A 41 -2.40 14.21 13.42
CA GLU A 41 -2.00 14.03 12.05
C GLU A 41 -1.26 12.70 12.00
N PHE A 42 -1.87 11.72 11.34
CA PHE A 42 -1.29 10.41 11.09
C PHE A 42 0.20 10.54 10.66
N ILE A 43 1.12 10.26 11.59
CA ILE A 43 2.53 10.56 11.42
C ILE A 43 3.13 9.64 10.34
N VAL A 44 3.28 10.16 9.13
CA VAL A 44 4.03 9.49 8.05
C VAL A 44 5.52 9.60 8.34
N LYS A 45 6.17 8.46 8.54
CA LYS A 45 7.62 8.38 8.78
C LYS A 45 8.39 8.26 7.46
N PRO A 46 9.67 8.65 7.41
CA PRO A 46 10.53 8.39 6.26
C PRO A 46 10.57 6.88 5.95
N TYR A 47 10.37 6.52 4.69
CA TYR A 47 10.39 5.12 4.26
C TYR A 47 11.82 4.59 4.21
N ARG A 48 12.18 3.72 5.17
CA ARG A 48 13.52 3.11 5.24
C ARG A 48 14.61 4.19 5.21
N ASN A 49 15.55 4.08 4.26
CA ASN A 49 16.65 5.03 4.08
C ASN A 49 16.31 6.19 3.11
N ARG A 50 15.01 6.47 2.89
CA ARG A 50 14.56 7.58 2.03
C ARG A 50 14.16 8.79 2.88
N SER A 51 14.22 9.99 2.29
CA SER A 51 13.77 11.21 2.97
C SER A 51 12.24 11.24 3.12
N LEU A 52 11.75 12.02 4.10
CA LEU A 52 10.33 12.26 4.29
C LEU A 52 9.69 12.84 3.02
N ALA A 53 10.34 13.83 2.40
CA ALA A 53 9.87 14.45 1.17
C ALA A 53 9.70 13.44 0.02
N TRP A 54 10.62 12.47 -0.12
CA TRP A 54 10.49 11.40 -1.09
C TRP A 54 9.29 10.49 -0.78
N THR A 55 9.11 10.14 0.50
CA THR A 55 8.02 9.27 0.97
C THR A 55 6.65 9.89 0.70
N LEU A 56 6.49 11.18 1.02
CA LEU A 56 5.25 11.93 0.74
C LEU A 56 4.96 12.03 -0.75
N ARG A 57 5.97 12.30 -1.58
CA ARG A 57 5.83 12.32 -3.05
C ARG A 57 5.44 10.94 -3.60
N TYR A 58 6.05 9.87 -3.09
CA TYR A 58 5.70 8.50 -3.48
C TYR A 58 4.24 8.19 -3.15
N ARG A 59 3.78 8.45 -1.92
CA ARG A 59 2.39 8.22 -1.48
C ARG A 59 1.39 9.01 -2.30
N LYS A 60 1.73 10.26 -2.67
CA LYS A 60 0.87 11.10 -3.54
C LYS A 60 0.70 10.50 -4.95
N LEU A 61 1.77 9.92 -5.51
CA LEU A 61 1.74 9.29 -6.84
C LEU A 61 1.21 7.86 -6.80
N ASN A 62 1.29 7.21 -5.64
CA ASN A 62 0.90 5.83 -5.44
C ASN A 62 0.05 5.67 -4.16
N PRO A 63 -1.22 6.10 -4.17
CA PRO A 63 -2.11 5.98 -3.02
C PRO A 63 -2.33 4.53 -2.60
N TYR A 64 -2.58 4.30 -1.31
CA TYR A 64 -2.77 2.96 -0.72
C TYR A 64 -3.75 2.10 -1.52
N GLU A 65 -4.96 2.60 -1.79
CA GLU A 65 -6.00 1.85 -2.53
C GLU A 65 -5.54 1.42 -3.93
N GLN A 66 -4.79 2.28 -4.63
CA GLN A 66 -4.28 1.94 -5.97
C GLN A 66 -3.17 0.90 -5.90
N ALA A 67 -2.29 1.00 -4.91
CA ALA A 67 -1.23 0.02 -4.70
C ALA A 67 -1.82 -1.34 -4.29
N ARG A 68 -2.78 -1.34 -3.36
CA ARG A 68 -3.54 -2.52 -2.91
C ARG A 68 -4.27 -3.21 -4.06
N ALA A 69 -4.97 -2.47 -4.91
CA ALA A 69 -5.65 -3.03 -6.08
C ALA A 69 -4.69 -3.77 -7.04
N ARG A 70 -3.45 -3.26 -7.21
CA ARG A 70 -2.41 -3.97 -7.98
C ARG A 70 -1.97 -5.25 -7.29
N VAL A 71 -1.75 -5.20 -5.97
CA VAL A 71 -1.36 -6.38 -5.19
C VAL A 71 -2.41 -7.48 -5.25
N ILE A 72 -3.69 -7.13 -5.10
CA ILE A 72 -4.81 -8.07 -5.23
C ILE A 72 -4.81 -8.72 -6.62
N SER A 73 -4.50 -7.95 -7.67
CA SER A 73 -4.44 -8.49 -9.04
C SER A 73 -3.31 -9.51 -9.26
N PHE A 74 -2.27 -9.53 -8.41
CA PHE A 74 -1.21 -10.54 -8.46
C PHE A 74 -1.63 -11.87 -7.84
N GLY A 75 -2.65 -11.89 -6.98
CA GLY A 75 -3.24 -13.12 -6.43
C GLY A 75 -2.35 -13.86 -5.42
N HIS A 76 -1.44 -13.15 -4.73
CA HIS A 76 -0.66 -13.71 -3.62
C HIS A 76 -1.58 -14.15 -2.49
N ARG A 77 -1.36 -15.35 -1.92
CA ARG A 77 -2.28 -15.96 -0.96
C ARG A 77 -1.74 -15.93 0.48
N SER A 78 -0.49 -15.56 0.65
CA SER A 78 0.16 -15.59 1.95
C SER A 78 1.27 -14.54 2.06
N LYS A 79 1.69 -14.28 3.30
CA LYS A 79 2.88 -13.47 3.58
C LYS A 79 4.16 -14.12 3.01
N ALA A 80 4.25 -15.44 2.99
CA ALA A 80 5.38 -16.14 2.39
C ALA A 80 5.43 -15.88 0.87
N ASP A 81 4.28 -15.98 0.18
CA ASP A 81 4.18 -15.67 -1.25
C ASP A 81 4.62 -14.22 -1.54
N TRP A 82 4.26 -13.30 -0.64
CA TRP A 82 4.68 -11.91 -0.74
C TRP A 82 6.20 -11.75 -0.62
N ASP A 83 6.82 -12.40 0.37
CA ASP A 83 8.27 -12.33 0.57
C ASP A 83 9.04 -12.94 -0.61
N ASP A 84 8.50 -14.01 -1.20
CA ASP A 84 9.02 -14.59 -2.44
C ASP A 84 8.86 -13.63 -3.64
N ALA A 85 7.73 -12.94 -3.76
CA ALA A 85 7.51 -11.93 -4.80
C ALA A 85 8.43 -10.71 -4.64
N VAL A 86 8.70 -10.28 -3.41
CA VAL A 86 9.69 -9.24 -3.09
C VAL A 86 11.09 -9.67 -3.52
N SER A 87 11.52 -10.86 -3.09
CA SER A 87 12.88 -11.35 -3.34
C SER A 87 13.15 -11.63 -4.83
N SER A 88 12.14 -12.08 -5.56
CA SER A 88 12.20 -12.31 -7.01
C SER A 88 12.00 -11.05 -7.85
N GLY A 89 11.67 -9.90 -7.24
CA GLY A 89 11.46 -8.63 -7.93
C GLY A 89 10.18 -8.56 -8.77
N GLN A 90 9.20 -9.44 -8.51
CA GLN A 90 7.95 -9.54 -9.28
C GLN A 90 6.98 -8.38 -9.04
N LEU A 91 7.13 -7.65 -7.93
CA LEU A 91 6.23 -6.56 -7.54
C LEU A 91 6.35 -5.30 -8.42
N GLY A 92 7.45 -5.14 -9.15
CA GLY A 92 7.73 -3.96 -9.97
C GLY A 92 8.00 -2.69 -9.15
N GLN A 93 8.02 -1.52 -9.83
CA GLN A 93 8.40 -0.25 -9.20
C GLN A 93 7.28 0.46 -8.41
N TYR A 94 6.03 0.06 -8.65
CA TYR A 94 4.83 0.73 -8.13
C TYR A 94 4.21 0.02 -6.93
N VAL A 95 4.94 -0.92 -6.33
CA VAL A 95 4.52 -1.62 -5.13
C VAL A 95 5.71 -1.61 -4.16
N PRO A 96 5.56 -0.98 -2.98
CA PRO A 96 6.63 -0.95 -2.00
C PRO A 96 6.83 -2.35 -1.41
N SER A 97 8.08 -2.74 -1.14
CA SER A 97 8.40 -4.03 -0.52
C SER A 97 7.88 -4.15 0.93
N TYR A 98 7.83 -3.02 1.64
CA TYR A 98 7.34 -2.89 3.02
C TYR A 98 6.11 -1.97 3.05
N PRO A 99 4.94 -2.49 2.63
CA PRO A 99 3.72 -1.69 2.54
C PRO A 99 3.18 -1.26 3.91
N ASP A 100 3.45 -2.04 4.96
CA ASP A 100 3.16 -1.73 6.36
C ASP A 100 3.89 -0.48 6.86
N GLU A 101 5.14 -0.27 6.41
CA GLU A 101 5.86 0.98 6.68
C GLU A 101 5.39 2.13 5.79
N MET A 102 5.24 1.88 4.49
CA MET A 102 4.86 2.92 3.51
C MET A 102 3.46 3.49 3.78
N TYR A 103 2.54 2.64 4.22
CA TYR A 103 1.13 2.96 4.43
C TYR A 103 0.70 2.79 5.89
N ALA A 104 1.61 2.99 6.85
CA ALA A 104 1.32 2.82 8.27
C ALA A 104 0.00 3.48 8.75
N PRO A 105 -0.39 4.69 8.29
CA PRO A 105 -1.70 5.27 8.61
C PRO A 105 -2.91 4.48 8.12
N GLU A 106 -2.81 3.90 6.92
CA GLU A 106 -3.89 3.19 6.23
C GLU A 106 -3.81 1.67 6.40
N TRP A 107 -2.77 1.17 7.05
CA TRP A 107 -2.44 -0.24 7.06
C TRP A 107 -3.41 -1.05 7.92
N GLY A 108 -4.30 -1.81 7.28
CA GLY A 108 -5.24 -2.71 7.93
C GLY A 108 -4.72 -4.12 8.24
N GLY A 109 -3.46 -4.41 7.90
CA GLY A 109 -2.85 -5.74 8.04
C GLY A 109 -2.64 -6.48 6.73
N TRP A 110 -1.99 -7.64 6.81
CA TRP A 110 -1.61 -8.44 5.63
C TRP A 110 -2.81 -9.01 4.89
N GLU A 111 -3.83 -9.44 5.62
CA GLU A 111 -5.05 -10.01 5.04
C GLU A 111 -5.79 -8.97 4.21
N GLU A 112 -5.78 -7.71 4.65
CA GLU A 112 -6.40 -6.62 3.89
C GLU A 112 -5.60 -6.26 2.65
N TRP A 113 -4.28 -6.11 2.81
CA TRP A 113 -3.36 -5.76 1.73
C TRP A 113 -3.34 -6.79 0.60
N LEU A 114 -3.35 -8.07 0.96
CA LEU A 114 -3.37 -9.18 0.02
C LEU A 114 -4.77 -9.49 -0.52
N GLY A 115 -5.82 -8.85 0.03
CA GLY A 115 -7.21 -9.09 -0.37
C GLY A 115 -7.74 -10.47 0.03
N LEU A 116 -7.24 -11.03 1.12
CA LEU A 116 -7.70 -12.33 1.62
C LEU A 116 -9.09 -12.19 2.25
N MET A 117 -9.99 -13.10 1.87
CA MET A 117 -11.33 -13.18 2.44
C MET A 117 -11.25 -13.58 3.92
N ARG A 118 -12.23 -13.14 4.71
CA ARG A 118 -12.36 -13.51 6.12
C ARG A 118 -12.70 -15.00 6.29
N SER A 119 -12.54 -15.49 7.51
CA SER A 119 -12.92 -16.86 7.87
C SER A 119 -14.43 -17.09 7.73
N TYR A 120 -14.85 -18.35 7.66
CA TYR A 120 -16.28 -18.73 7.64
C TYR A 120 -17.05 -18.09 8.81
N ASN A 121 -16.53 -18.22 10.03
CA ASN A 121 -17.17 -17.69 11.24
C ASN A 121 -17.27 -16.17 11.24
N ASP A 122 -16.24 -15.46 10.77
CA ASP A 122 -16.27 -14.01 10.66
C ASP A 122 -17.29 -13.55 9.61
N THR A 123 -17.29 -14.19 8.43
CA THR A 123 -18.25 -13.88 7.37
C THR A 123 -19.68 -14.17 7.82
N LYS A 124 -19.90 -15.28 8.51
CA LYS A 124 -21.19 -15.64 9.13
C LYS A 124 -21.63 -14.59 10.14
N ASN A 125 -20.74 -14.15 11.02
CA ASN A 125 -21.02 -13.09 12.00
C ASN A 125 -21.34 -11.75 11.32
N ILE A 126 -20.58 -11.37 10.29
CA ILE A 126 -20.83 -10.15 9.52
C ILE A 126 -22.20 -10.23 8.83
N ALA A 127 -22.51 -11.33 8.16
CA ALA A 127 -23.77 -11.50 7.45
C ALA A 127 -24.97 -11.41 8.41
N THR A 128 -24.92 -12.12 9.53
CA THR A 128 -26.06 -12.26 10.47
C THR A 128 -26.16 -11.11 11.47
N ASN A 129 -25.05 -10.69 12.08
CA ASN A 129 -25.08 -9.73 13.18
C ASN A 129 -24.82 -8.29 12.74
N VAL A 130 -23.99 -8.09 11.72
CA VAL A 130 -23.64 -6.74 11.24
C VAL A 130 -24.60 -6.29 10.14
N LEU A 131 -24.83 -7.14 9.14
CA LEU A 131 -25.68 -6.84 7.99
C LEU A 131 -27.15 -7.24 8.20
N ARG A 132 -27.43 -8.08 9.20
CA ARG A 132 -28.79 -8.56 9.54
C ARG A 132 -29.49 -9.25 8.35
N LEU A 133 -28.71 -9.92 7.51
CA LEU A 133 -29.20 -10.69 6.37
C LEU A 133 -29.75 -12.03 6.86
N LYS A 134 -30.80 -12.52 6.20
CA LYS A 134 -31.52 -13.73 6.62
C LYS A 134 -31.50 -14.85 5.60
N SER A 135 -31.03 -14.61 4.38
CA SER A 135 -31.02 -15.62 3.33
C SER A 135 -29.79 -15.46 2.44
N LEU A 136 -29.45 -16.51 1.70
CA LEU A 136 -28.39 -16.43 0.70
C LEU A 136 -28.76 -15.42 -0.39
N ASP A 137 -30.04 -15.35 -0.80
CA ASP A 137 -30.50 -14.37 -1.78
C ASP A 137 -30.28 -12.92 -1.33
N ASP A 138 -30.61 -12.60 -0.07
CA ASP A 138 -30.36 -11.27 0.50
C ASP A 138 -28.85 -10.95 0.51
N TYR A 139 -28.03 -11.95 0.84
CA TYR A 139 -26.58 -11.83 0.84
C TYR A 139 -26.02 -11.55 -0.55
N LEU A 140 -26.43 -12.32 -1.56
CA LEU A 140 -25.99 -12.14 -2.94
C LEU A 140 -26.46 -10.79 -3.49
N LEU A 141 -27.68 -10.38 -3.14
CA LEU A 141 -28.20 -9.06 -3.49
C LEU A 141 -27.37 -7.95 -2.84
N PHE A 142 -27.01 -8.09 -1.56
CA PHE A 142 -26.14 -7.13 -0.87
C PHE A 142 -24.78 -7.01 -1.55
N VAL A 143 -24.09 -8.13 -1.81
CA VAL A 143 -22.76 -8.12 -2.44
C VAL A 143 -22.82 -7.47 -3.82
N LYS A 144 -23.86 -7.78 -4.61
CA LYS A 144 -24.05 -7.22 -5.96
C LYS A 144 -24.37 -5.72 -5.94
N SER A 145 -25.23 -5.28 -5.00
CA SER A 145 -25.67 -3.88 -4.92
C SER A 145 -24.67 -2.96 -4.21
N ASN A 146 -23.82 -3.52 -3.33
CA ASN A 146 -22.89 -2.78 -2.48
C ASN A 146 -21.45 -3.30 -2.61
N ALA A 147 -20.97 -3.48 -3.85
CA ALA A 147 -19.67 -4.10 -4.13
C ALA A 147 -18.49 -3.50 -3.33
N LYS A 148 -18.39 -2.16 -3.23
CA LYS A 148 -17.32 -1.51 -2.45
C LYS A 148 -17.37 -1.88 -0.96
N ARG A 149 -18.58 -1.94 -0.38
CA ARG A 149 -18.75 -2.31 1.02
C ARG A 149 -18.47 -3.80 1.23
N ALA A 150 -18.91 -4.65 0.32
CA ALA A 150 -18.61 -6.08 0.37
C ALA A 150 -17.09 -6.35 0.25
N GLU A 151 -16.39 -5.63 -0.63
CA GLU A 151 -14.94 -5.69 -0.76
C GLU A 151 -14.24 -5.27 0.55
N GLY A 152 -14.64 -4.12 1.13
CA GLY A 152 -14.07 -3.66 2.40
C GLY A 152 -14.38 -4.60 3.59
N LEU A 153 -15.50 -5.32 3.54
CA LEU A 153 -15.81 -6.36 4.53
C LEU A 153 -15.02 -7.66 4.30
N ARG A 154 -14.36 -7.81 3.14
CA ARG A 154 -13.59 -8.99 2.73
C ARG A 154 -14.41 -10.28 2.84
N ILE A 155 -15.67 -10.19 2.37
CA ILE A 155 -16.59 -11.31 2.34
C ILE A 155 -16.69 -11.87 0.91
N PRO A 156 -16.71 -13.20 0.72
CA PRO A 156 -16.76 -13.82 -0.60
C PRO A 156 -18.11 -13.59 -1.28
N VAL A 157 -18.13 -13.53 -2.62
CA VAL A 157 -19.39 -13.37 -3.37
C VAL A 157 -20.33 -14.56 -3.16
N ARG A 158 -19.78 -15.77 -3.10
CA ARG A 158 -20.52 -17.03 -2.94
C ARG A 158 -19.97 -17.77 -1.71
N PRO A 159 -20.45 -17.49 -0.49
CA PRO A 159 -19.95 -18.16 0.72
C PRO A 159 -20.19 -19.66 0.67
N ASP A 160 -21.27 -20.09 0.02
CA ASP A 160 -21.67 -21.48 -0.22
C ASP A 160 -20.71 -22.27 -1.12
N LEU A 161 -19.93 -21.58 -1.96
CA LEU A 161 -18.92 -22.20 -2.83
C LEU A 161 -17.49 -21.92 -2.37
N TYR A 162 -17.31 -20.96 -1.46
CA TYR A 162 -15.99 -20.50 -1.02
C TYR A 162 -15.49 -21.25 0.21
N TYR A 163 -16.37 -21.56 1.16
CA TYR A 163 -16.01 -22.23 2.41
C TYR A 163 -16.31 -23.72 2.33
N ASP A 164 -15.31 -24.54 2.66
CA ASP A 164 -15.48 -25.99 2.78
C ASP A 164 -16.37 -26.34 4.00
N GLU A 165 -16.45 -25.45 4.99
CA GLU A 165 -17.28 -25.59 6.20
C GLU A 165 -18.77 -25.29 5.98
N TRP A 166 -19.15 -24.86 4.77
CA TRP A 166 -20.55 -24.58 4.46
C TRP A 166 -21.38 -25.87 4.43
N ILE A 167 -22.49 -25.88 5.18
CA ILE A 167 -23.43 -27.00 5.23
C ILE A 167 -24.71 -26.61 4.48
N ASP A 168 -25.42 -25.63 5.03
CA ASP A 168 -26.66 -25.11 4.48
C ASP A 168 -26.93 -23.68 4.99
N GLU A 169 -27.93 -23.05 4.39
CA GLU A 169 -28.35 -21.69 4.74
C GLU A 169 -28.87 -21.58 6.18
N GLU A 170 -29.56 -22.61 6.68
CA GLU A 170 -30.10 -22.61 8.03
C GLU A 170 -28.97 -22.52 9.07
N THR A 171 -27.93 -23.33 8.89
CA THR A 171 -26.73 -23.31 9.73
C THR A 171 -26.02 -21.97 9.65
N PHE A 172 -25.96 -21.36 8.46
CA PHE A 172 -25.25 -20.09 8.25
C PHE A 172 -26.01 -18.88 8.81
N PHE A 173 -27.31 -18.76 8.53
CA PHE A 173 -28.11 -17.59 8.94
C PHE A 173 -28.76 -17.75 10.32
N GLY A 174 -28.85 -18.98 10.83
CA GLY A 174 -29.48 -19.26 12.13
C GLY A 174 -31.01 -19.11 12.10
N ASN A 175 -31.63 -19.36 10.94
CA ASN A 175 -33.08 -19.32 10.80
C ASN A 175 -33.70 -20.59 11.41
N SER A 176 -33.97 -20.59 12.72
CA SER A 176 -34.88 -21.55 13.35
C SER A 176 -36.27 -20.95 13.56
#